data_AF-A0A352KCF5-F1
#
_entry.id   AF-A0A352KCF5-F1
#
_cell.length_a   1.000
_cell.length_b   1.000
_cell.length_c   1.000
_cell.angle_alpha   90.00
_cell.angle_beta   90.00
_cell.angle_gamma   90.00
#
_symmetry.space_group_name_H-M   'P 1'
#
loop_
_entity.id
_entity.type
_entity.pdbx_description
1 polymer ?
#
loop_
_entity_poly.entity_id
_entity_poly.type
_entity_poly.pdbx_seq_one_letter_code
_entity_poly.pdbx_strand_id
1 'polypeptide(L)' 'MLGSNWQRNFLKQGFLHLREAVQPMVCGVIRDEVAELISEADAQPPTGVEWIRHQREALIVMRDTAMPKK' A
#
# COMPACT_ATOMS: atom_id res chain seq x y z
N MET A 1 35.76 17.72 10.92
CA MET A 1 34.84 17.05 11.87
C MET A 1 34.18 15.89 11.15
N LEU A 2 34.30 14.66 11.66
CA LEU A 2 33.56 13.52 11.13
C LEU A 2 32.21 13.45 11.87
N GLY A 3 31.10 13.40 11.13
CA GLY A 3 29.76 13.37 11.71
C GLY A 3 29.55 12.23 12.72
N SER A 4 28.44 12.31 13.47
CA SER A 4 28.00 11.29 14.42
C SER A 4 28.00 9.88 13.80
N ASN A 5 28.09 8.84 14.65
CA ASN A 5 28.12 7.45 14.18
C ASN A 5 26.94 7.09 13.28
N TRP A 6 25.74 7.60 13.57
CA TRP A 6 24.56 7.34 12.76
C TRP A 6 24.64 8.02 11.39
N GLN A 7 25.18 9.25 11.30
CA GLN A 7 25.43 9.93 10.02
C GLN A 7 26.43 9.15 9.18
N ARG A 8 27.51 8.66 9.78
CA ARG A 8 28.50 7.83 9.08
C ARG A 8 27.91 6.50 8.60
N ASN A 9 27.03 5.88 9.39
CA ASN A 9 26.36 4.65 9.01
C ASN A 9 25.37 4.88 7.85
N PHE A 10 24.58 5.95 7.89
CA PHE A 10 23.70 6.34 6.79
C PHE A 10 24.50 6.59 5.50
N LEU A 11 25.60 7.36 5.57
CA LEU A 11 26.44 7.65 4.41
C LEU A 11 27.09 6.39 3.80
N LYS A 12 27.32 5.34 4.60
CA LYS A 12 27.87 4.07 4.12
C LYS A 12 26.82 3.11 3.58
N GLN A 13 25.63 3.07 4.17
CA GLN A 13 24.61 2.06 3.87
C GLN A 13 23.48 2.58 2.98
N GLY A 14 23.34 3.90 2.81
CA GLY A 14 22.24 4.54 2.08
C GLY A 14 20.91 4.56 2.85
N PHE A 15 20.84 3.86 3.98
CA PHE A 15 19.70 3.86 4.90
C PHE A 15 20.19 3.74 6.35
N LEU A 16 19.30 4.04 7.30
CA LEU A 16 19.56 3.91 8.73
C LEU A 16 18.30 3.40 9.42
N HIS A 17 18.45 2.34 10.22
CA HIS A 17 17.37 1.85 11.06
C HIS A 17 17.49 2.45 12.46
N LEU A 18 16.55 3.32 12.82
CA LEU A 18 16.46 3.92 14.15
C LEU A 18 15.41 3.18 14.97
N ARG A 19 15.87 2.45 16.00
CA ARG A 19 14.96 1.81 16.96
C ARG A 19 14.37 2.86 17.89
N GLU A 20 13.08 2.71 18.21
CA GLU A 20 12.38 3.55 19.19
C GLU A 20 12.42 5.06 18.88
N ALA A 21 12.62 5.44 17.61
CA ALA A 21 12.62 6.84 17.18
C ALA A 21 11.27 7.53 17.42
N VAL A 22 10.20 6.75 17.48
CA VAL A 22 8.83 7.20 17.68
C VAL A 22 8.25 6.44 18.87
N GLN A 23 7.55 7.17 19.73
CA GLN A 23 6.87 6.57 20.88
C GLN A 23 5.75 5.63 20.40
N PRO A 24 5.57 4.45 21.03
CA PRO A 24 4.55 3.49 20.61
C PRO A 24 3.13 4.06 20.51
N MET A 25 2.77 5.00 21.38
CA MET A 25 1.48 5.68 21.35
C MET A 25 1.26 6.46 20.04
N VAL A 26 2.28 7.17 19.56
CA VAL A 26 2.21 7.93 18.30
C VAL A 26 2.03 6.98 17.11
N CYS A 27 2.73 5.84 17.11
CA CYS A 27 2.52 4.81 16.10
C CYS A 27 1.08 4.26 16.12
N GLY A 28 0.48 4.13 17.30
CA GLY A 28 -0.92 3.71 17.45
C GLY A 28 -1.89 4.68 16.79
N VAL A 29 -1.76 5.97 17.09
CA VAL A 29 -2.61 7.03 16.50
C VAL A 29 -2.50 7.03 14.98
N ILE A 30 -1.28 7.04 14.42
CA ILE A 30 -1.06 7.03 12.97
C ILE A 30 -1.69 5.80 12.33
N ARG A 31 -1.53 4.63 12.95
CA ARG A 31 -2.11 3.39 12.41
C ARG A 31 -3.63 3.46 12.34
N ASP A 32 -4.26 4.01 13.38
CA ASP A 32 -5.71 4.07 13.46
C ASP A 32 -6.27 5.10 12.44
N GLU A 33 -5.61 6.25 12.26
CA GLU A 33 -5.94 7.23 11.20
C GLU A 33 -5.77 6.66 9.79
N VAL A 34 -4.68 5.92 9.54
CA VAL A 34 -4.46 5.27 8.25
C VAL A 34 -5.52 4.19 7.97
N ALA A 35 -5.95 3.45 8.99
CA ALA A 35 -7.00 2.46 8.83
C ALA A 35 -8.35 3.09 8.45
N GLU A 36 -8.68 4.25 9.03
CA GLU A 36 -9.87 5.02 8.67
C GLU A 36 -9.80 5.50 7.21
N LEU A 37 -8.67 6.08 6.79
CA LEU A 37 -8.46 6.53 5.41
C LEU A 37 -8.58 5.39 4.38
N ILE A 38 -8.07 4.20 4.73
CA ILE A 38 -8.23 3.00 3.88
C ILE A 38 -9.69 2.59 3.81
N SER A 39 -10.38 2.54 4.94
CA SER A 39 -11.81 2.20 4.98
C SER A 39 -12.66 3.18 4.17
N GLU A 40 -12.35 4.47 4.21
CA GLU A 40 -13.02 5.48 3.40
C GLU A 40 -12.73 5.31 1.91
N ALA A 41 -11.47 5.01 1.55
CA ALA A 41 -11.08 4.75 0.17
C ALA A 41 -11.76 3.48 -0.38
N ASP A 42 -11.87 2.42 0.42
CA ASP A 42 -12.55 1.17 0.05
C ASP A 42 -14.07 1.34 -0.05
N ALA A 43 -14.65 2.27 0.71
CA ALA A 43 -16.07 2.61 0.63
C ALA A 43 -16.41 3.47 -0.60
N GLN A 44 -15.41 4.06 -1.26
CA GLN A 44 -15.64 4.78 -2.51
C GLN A 44 -16.00 3.79 -3.62
N PRO A 45 -17.01 4.10 -4.45
CA PRO A 45 -17.29 3.28 -5.62
C PRO A 45 -16.03 3.21 -6.50
N PRO A 46 -15.76 2.06 -7.15
CA PRO A 46 -14.60 1.91 -8.00
C PRO A 46 -14.55 3.05 -8.99
N THR A 47 -13.36 3.61 -9.17
CA THR A 47 -13.16 4.68 -10.17
C THR A 47 -13.64 4.21 -11.54
N GLY A 48 -13.99 5.13 -12.45
CA GLY A 48 -14.45 4.74 -13.79
C GLY A 48 -13.47 3.79 -14.51
N VAL A 49 -12.17 3.91 -14.23
CA VAL A 49 -11.12 3.02 -14.77
C VAL A 49 -11.21 1.61 -14.17
N GLU A 50 -11.39 1.48 -12.85
CA GLU A 50 -11.56 0.19 -12.19
C GLU A 50 -12.88 -0.48 -12.55
N TRP A 51 -13.95 0.31 -12.73
CA TRP A 51 -15.21 -0.20 -13.22
C TRP A 51 -15.07 -0.80 -14.62
N ILE A 52 -14.41 -0.11 -15.54
CA ILE A 52 -14.11 -0.63 -16.89
C ILE A 52 -13.23 -1.89 -16.81
N ARG A 53 -12.23 -1.91 -15.92
CA ARG A 53 -11.37 -3.09 -15.69
C ARG A 53 -12.20 -4.29 -15.21
N HIS A 54 -13.06 -4.12 -14.21
CA HIS A 54 -13.91 -5.19 -13.69
C HIS A 54 -14.93 -5.68 -14.72
N GLN A 55 -15.54 -4.79 -15.51
CA GLN A 55 -16.42 -5.18 -16.61
C GLN A 55 -15.68 -6.00 -17.67
N ARG A 56 -14.45 -5.60 -18.01
CA ARG A 56 -13.61 -6.35 -18.95
C ARG A 56 -13.24 -7.74 -18.42
N GLU A 57 -12.85 -7.85 -17.16
CA GLU A 57 -12.52 -9.12 -16.51
C GLU A 57 -13.74 -10.06 -16.48
N ALA A 58 -14.91 -9.54 -16.13
CA ALA A 58 -16.17 -10.30 -16.14
C ALA A 58 -16.52 -10.80 -17.55
N LEU A 59 -16.37 -9.96 -18.58
CA LEU A 59 -16.63 -10.33 -19.98
C LEU A 59 -15.67 -11.43 -20.48
N ILE A 60 -14.40 -11.40 -20.05
CA ILE A 60 -13.43 -12.46 -20.37
C ILE A 60 -13.87 -13.78 -19.75
N VAL A 61 -14.26 -13.79 -18.47
CA VAL A 61 -14.75 -14.98 -17.79
C VAL A 61 -16.00 -15.55 -18.45
N MET A 62 -16.96 -14.70 -18.84
CA MET A 62 -18.17 -15.14 -19.55
C MET A 62 -17.84 -15.75 -20.91
N ARG A 63 -16.89 -15.17 -21.66
CA ARG A 63 -16.43 -15.74 -22.93
C ARG A 63 -15.78 -17.10 -22.73
N ASP A 64 -14.92 -17.24 -21.73
CA ASP A 64 -14.14 -18.45 -21.50
C ASP A 64 -15.01 -19.59 -20.91
N THR A 65 -16.09 -19.25 -20.20
CA THR A 65 -17.10 -20.20 -19.72
C THR A 65 -18.12 -20.58 -20.80
N ALA A 66 -18.38 -19.72 -21.79
CA ALA A 66 -19.26 -19.99 -22.91
C ALA A 66 -18.62 -20.82 -24.04
N MET A 67 -17.29 -20.99 -24.04
CA MET A 67 -16.59 -21.85 -25.00
C MET A 67 -16.71 -23.32 -24.58
N PRO A 68 -17.38 -24.19 -25.37
CA PRO A 68 -17.43 -25.61 -25.06
C PRO A 68 -16.01 -26.19 -25.18
N LYS A 69 -15.53 -26.81 -24.08
CA LYS A 69 -14.25 -27.52 -24.08
C LYS A 69 -14.34 -28.64 -25.12
N LYS A 70 -13.51 -28.56 -26.17
CA LYS A 70 -13.27 -29.67 -27.10
C LYS A 70 -12.46 -30.76 -26.42
#